data_AF-A0A9P0LNK1-F1
#
_entry.id   AF-A0A9P0LNK1-F1
#
_cell.length_a   1.000
_cell.length_b   1.000
_cell.length_c   1.000
_cell.angle_alpha   90.00
_cell.angle_beta   90.00
_cell.angle_gamma   90.00
#
_symmetry.space_group_name_H-M   'P 1'
#
loop_
_entity.id
_entity.type
_entity.pdbx_description
1 polymer ?
#
loop_
_entity_poly.entity_id
_entity_poly.type
_entity_poly.pdbx_seq_one_letter_code
_entity_poly.pdbx_strand_id
1 'polypeptide(L)'
;MEVEDCCPDFYPVCRNINITTTIRPFVTTRRPQPPPQSSTSCLWNGRTLFYKQKVKDNCNICECTDVGGRLEMLCERNVCLIDTNIIESVNLEQDMLGWRATNYSEFWGRTLDEGVRYRLGTLIPQAFVMHMNPVRRIYDIHSLPRSFDSETKWPRYISGIQDQGWCGASWAISTAAVASDRYAIVSKGLEEVKLSAQNLLSCDTMGQQSCEGGHLDRAWSFTKKFGLVDEECFPYVAENEPCTIRRSGKLVESGCKPPRFSERTRRYSVGPAYRLGNETDIMYEIIKSGPVQATMKVYHDFYSYEGGIYRHTDFGIGQQTGYLSVRIVGWGEEYTSRGVQKYWKVANSWGSQWGENGYFKILKGVNECEVESFVLGAWPRVDRKILLAHGQRNSNRI
;
A
#
# COMPACT_ATOMS: atom_id res chain seq x y z
N MET A 1 28.57 -68.70 13.27
CA MET A 1 29.35 -67.47 13.49
C MET A 1 28.35 -66.36 13.56
N GLU A 2 28.11 -65.82 14.73
CA GLU A 2 27.54 -64.47 14.87
C GLU A 2 28.01 -63.95 16.21
N VAL A 3 28.72 -62.83 16.13
CA VAL A 3 29.58 -62.24 17.15
C VAL A 3 28.82 -61.09 17.82
N GLU A 4 29.09 -60.94 19.11
CA GLU A 4 28.67 -59.87 20.00
C GLU A 4 28.94 -58.46 19.44
N ASP A 5 28.15 -57.47 19.88
CA ASP A 5 28.72 -56.14 20.09
C ASP A 5 28.01 -55.43 21.27
N CYS A 6 28.71 -55.36 22.40
CA CYS A 6 28.34 -54.58 23.59
C CYS A 6 29.25 -53.36 23.67
N CYS A 7 28.68 -52.16 23.81
CA CYS A 7 29.42 -50.91 24.07
C CYS A 7 29.67 -50.66 25.58
N PRO A 8 30.73 -49.92 25.95
CA PRO A 8 31.52 -50.15 27.18
C PRO A 8 31.15 -49.34 28.45
N ASP A 9 29.94 -48.82 28.57
CA ASP A 9 29.65 -47.78 29.57
C ASP A 9 29.03 -48.33 30.88
N PHE A 10 28.61 -49.60 30.87
CA PHE A 10 27.86 -50.21 31.97
C PHE A 10 28.46 -51.55 32.41
N TYR A 11 29.60 -51.45 33.11
CA TYR A 11 30.36 -52.58 33.64
C TYR A 11 29.68 -53.52 34.69
N PRO A 12 28.44 -53.30 35.20
CA PRO A 12 27.81 -54.30 36.08
C PRO A 12 26.82 -55.29 35.44
N VAL A 13 26.47 -55.18 34.15
CA VAL A 13 25.37 -56.00 33.57
C VAL A 13 25.85 -57.29 32.89
N CYS A 14 27.16 -57.56 32.89
CA CYS A 14 27.73 -58.75 32.29
C CYS A 14 28.22 -59.74 33.35
N ARG A 15 27.35 -60.74 33.62
CA ARG A 15 27.56 -62.00 34.36
C ARG A 15 27.15 -61.99 35.85
N ASN A 16 26.25 -62.92 36.15
CA ASN A 16 25.78 -63.36 37.47
C ASN A 16 26.92 -63.61 38.46
N ILE A 17 27.27 -62.61 39.28
CA ILE A 17 28.13 -62.77 40.45
C ILE A 17 27.38 -62.28 41.68
N ASN A 18 27.02 -63.21 42.56
CA ASN A 18 26.49 -62.94 43.89
C ASN A 18 27.60 -62.36 44.77
N ILE A 19 27.44 -61.12 45.24
CA ILE A 19 28.25 -60.55 46.32
C ILE A 19 27.35 -60.34 47.53
N THR A 20 27.49 -61.25 48.50
CA THR A 20 27.03 -61.07 49.88
C THR A 20 27.95 -60.08 50.58
N THR A 21 27.45 -58.93 51.00
CA THR A 21 28.02 -58.17 52.12
C THR A 21 26.97 -57.29 52.78
N THR A 22 26.86 -57.48 54.08
CA THR A 22 25.98 -56.84 55.05
C THR A 22 26.30 -55.36 55.22
N ILE A 23 25.41 -54.46 54.77
CA ILE A 23 25.41 -53.05 55.19
C ILE A 23 23.95 -52.60 55.44
N ARG A 24 23.77 -51.95 56.59
CA ARG A 24 22.51 -51.49 57.21
C ARG A 24 21.61 -50.70 56.23
N PRO A 25 20.28 -50.71 56.40
CA PRO A 25 19.39 -49.90 55.58
C PRO A 25 19.62 -48.42 55.89
N PHE A 26 20.40 -47.73 55.05
CA PHE A 26 20.32 -46.28 54.96
C PHE A 26 19.01 -45.95 54.25
N VAL A 27 18.03 -45.56 55.04
CA VAL A 27 16.83 -44.86 54.57
C VAL A 27 17.30 -43.58 53.90
N THR A 28 17.49 -43.62 52.59
CA THR A 28 17.53 -42.40 51.79
C THR A 28 16.11 -41.90 51.69
N THR A 29 15.75 -41.01 52.62
CA THR A 29 14.64 -40.09 52.44
C THR A 29 14.95 -39.26 51.19
N ARG A 30 14.52 -39.74 50.01
CA ARG A 30 14.24 -38.82 48.91
C ARG A 30 13.21 -37.86 49.46
N ARG A 31 13.64 -36.64 49.80
CA ARG A 31 12.70 -35.53 49.96
C ARG A 31 11.80 -35.58 48.73
N PRO A 32 10.46 -35.62 48.89
CA PRO A 32 9.58 -35.35 47.78
C PRO A 32 10.07 -34.05 47.17
N GLN A 33 10.36 -34.05 45.86
CA GLN A 33 10.42 -32.78 45.17
C GLN A 33 9.11 -32.06 45.51
N PRO A 34 9.16 -30.80 45.98
CA PRO A 34 7.93 -30.07 46.25
C PRO A 34 7.06 -30.16 44.99
N PRO A 35 5.74 -30.36 45.14
CA PRO A 35 4.83 -30.33 44.00
C PRO A 35 5.15 -29.09 43.15
N PRO A 36 5.10 -29.18 41.80
CA PRO A 36 5.45 -28.05 40.95
C PRO A 36 4.69 -26.85 41.47
N GLN A 37 5.42 -25.83 41.93
CA GLN A 37 4.83 -24.60 42.44
C GLN A 37 3.83 -24.14 41.38
N SER A 38 2.56 -24.02 41.76
CA SER A 38 1.54 -23.45 40.88
C SER A 38 2.09 -22.09 40.46
N SER A 39 2.45 -21.95 39.17
CA SER A 39 2.95 -20.67 38.69
C SER A 39 1.85 -19.66 38.94
N THR A 40 2.10 -18.67 39.79
CA THR A 40 1.13 -17.60 40.11
C THR A 40 1.15 -16.49 39.05
N SER A 41 2.03 -16.63 38.07
CA SER A 41 2.26 -15.69 36.99
C SER A 41 2.77 -16.39 35.75
N CYS A 42 2.51 -15.79 34.59
CA CYS A 42 3.11 -16.12 33.32
C CYS A 42 4.34 -15.25 33.07
N LEU A 43 5.34 -15.79 32.38
CA LEU A 43 6.48 -15.01 31.87
C LEU A 43 6.25 -14.73 30.38
N TRP A 44 6.29 -13.46 29.97
CA TRP A 44 6.08 -13.03 28.58
C TRP A 44 7.05 -11.92 28.19
N ASN A 45 7.89 -12.17 27.18
CA ASN A 45 8.90 -11.20 26.70
C ASN A 45 9.72 -10.54 27.84
N GLY A 46 10.15 -11.35 28.81
CA GLY A 46 10.91 -10.89 29.99
C GLY A 46 10.09 -10.18 31.08
N ARG A 47 8.75 -10.12 30.96
CA ARG A 47 7.85 -9.52 31.94
C ARG A 47 7.04 -10.59 32.67
N THR A 48 6.84 -10.40 33.97
CA THR A 48 5.95 -11.24 34.79
C THR A 48 4.53 -10.68 34.74
N LEU A 49 3.57 -11.50 34.30
CA LEU A 49 2.14 -11.18 34.21
C LEU A 49 1.35 -12.06 35.18
N PHE A 50 0.51 -11.45 36.00
CA PHE A 50 -0.34 -12.18 36.94
C PHE A 50 -1.58 -12.76 36.26
N TYR A 51 -2.25 -13.70 36.92
CA TYR A 51 -3.50 -14.31 36.45
C TYR A 51 -4.51 -13.24 35.96
N LYS A 52 -5.10 -13.49 34.78
CA LYS A 52 -6.03 -12.60 34.06
C LYS A 52 -5.46 -11.27 33.57
N GLN A 53 -4.17 -10.99 33.78
CA GLN A 53 -3.55 -9.83 33.15
C GLN A 53 -3.42 -10.06 31.64
N LYS A 54 -3.73 -8.99 30.89
CA LYS A 54 -3.64 -8.93 29.44
C LYS A 54 -2.50 -8.02 29.01
N VAL A 55 -1.81 -8.39 27.95
CA VAL A 55 -0.83 -7.56 27.26
C VAL A 55 -1.17 -7.56 25.78
N LYS A 56 -1.00 -6.41 25.12
CA LYS A 56 -1.09 -6.31 23.67
C LYS A 56 0.29 -6.63 23.08
N ASP A 57 0.37 -7.67 22.26
CA ASP A 57 1.55 -8.03 21.49
C ASP A 57 1.25 -7.85 20.01
N ASN A 58 1.81 -6.78 19.43
CA ASN A 58 1.44 -6.27 18.12
C ASN A 58 -0.10 -6.18 17.99
N CYS A 59 -0.72 -6.92 17.08
CA CYS A 59 -2.18 -6.91 16.85
C CYS A 59 -2.94 -7.91 17.72
N ASN A 60 -2.25 -8.77 18.48
CA ASN A 60 -2.85 -9.83 19.26
C ASN A 60 -2.94 -9.44 20.73
N ILE A 61 -4.04 -9.83 21.38
CA ILE A 61 -4.17 -9.75 22.83
C ILE A 61 -3.74 -11.10 23.44
N CYS A 62 -2.80 -11.04 24.37
CA CYS A 62 -2.29 -12.18 25.12
C CYS A 62 -2.76 -12.10 26.58
N GLU A 63 -3.40 -13.15 27.09
CA GLU A 63 -3.90 -13.24 28.46
C GLU A 63 -3.16 -14.34 29.23
N CYS A 64 -2.70 -14.03 30.44
CA CYS A 64 -2.18 -15.04 31.37
C CYS A 64 -3.36 -15.79 31.99
N THR A 65 -3.58 -17.04 31.62
CA THR A 65 -4.74 -17.83 32.05
C THR A 65 -4.35 -19.25 32.46
N ASP A 66 -5.24 -19.93 33.19
CA ASP A 66 -5.07 -21.33 33.55
C ASP A 66 -5.35 -22.22 32.32
N VAL A 67 -4.37 -23.04 31.97
CA VAL A 67 -4.43 -24.06 30.93
C VAL A 67 -4.10 -25.40 31.57
N GLY A 68 -5.13 -26.10 32.07
CA GLY A 68 -4.97 -27.43 32.66
C GLY A 68 -4.22 -27.42 34.00
N GLY A 69 -4.44 -26.41 34.85
CA GLY A 69 -3.82 -26.29 36.17
C GLY A 69 -2.44 -25.62 36.17
N ARG A 70 -2.03 -25.02 35.05
CA ARG A 70 -0.80 -24.22 34.92
C ARG A 70 -1.13 -22.88 34.29
N LEU A 71 -0.52 -21.80 34.78
CA LEU A 71 -0.67 -20.50 34.15
C LEU A 71 0.25 -20.40 32.93
N GLU A 72 -0.37 -20.16 31.77
CA GLU A 72 0.28 -19.99 30.48
C GLU A 72 -0.27 -18.74 29.76
N MET A 73 0.55 -18.18 28.86
CA MET A 73 0.11 -17.10 27.99
C MET A 73 -0.68 -17.67 26.82
N LEU A 74 -1.95 -17.28 26.72
CA LEU A 74 -2.78 -17.60 25.58
C LEU A 74 -3.02 -16.33 24.77
N CYS A 75 -2.52 -16.32 23.54
CA CYS A 75 -2.64 -15.20 22.61
C CYS A 75 -3.65 -15.49 21.51
N GLU A 76 -4.31 -14.43 21.05
CA GLU A 76 -4.94 -14.42 19.74
C GLU A 76 -3.93 -14.77 18.63
N ARG A 77 -4.42 -15.29 17.51
CA ARG A 77 -3.60 -15.74 16.36
C ARG A 77 -3.92 -14.96 15.09
N ASN A 78 -4.26 -13.69 15.23
CA ASN A 78 -4.49 -12.82 14.08
C ASN A 78 -3.16 -12.59 13.36
N VAL A 79 -3.21 -12.58 12.02
CA VAL A 79 -2.08 -12.13 11.21
C VAL A 79 -1.99 -10.61 11.35
N CYS A 80 -0.86 -10.12 11.83
CA CYS A 80 -0.65 -8.69 12.00
C CYS A 80 -0.19 -8.03 10.70
N LEU A 81 -0.60 -6.77 10.49
CA LEU A 81 -0.29 -6.03 9.28
C LEU A 81 1.21 -5.82 9.10
N ILE A 82 1.89 -5.37 10.16
CA ILE A 82 3.34 -5.40 10.24
C ILE A 82 3.76 -6.71 10.89
N ASP A 83 4.57 -7.47 10.17
CA ASP A 83 5.21 -8.69 10.67
C ASP A 83 6.74 -8.47 10.69
N THR A 84 7.33 -8.64 11.87
CA THR A 84 8.78 -8.46 12.06
C THR A 84 9.59 -9.51 11.32
N ASN A 85 9.07 -10.73 11.12
CA ASN A 85 9.75 -11.78 10.38
C ASN A 85 9.89 -11.42 8.90
N ILE A 86 8.87 -10.75 8.32
CA ILE A 86 8.94 -10.24 6.95
C ILE A 86 10.04 -9.17 6.87
N ILE A 87 10.03 -8.21 7.80
CA ILE A 87 11.04 -7.14 7.83
C ILE A 87 12.45 -7.71 7.93
N GLU A 88 12.66 -8.65 8.85
CA GLU A 88 13.95 -9.33 9.04
C GLU A 88 14.37 -10.10 7.79
N SER A 89 13.48 -10.91 7.21
CA SER A 89 13.77 -11.70 5.99
C SER A 89 14.12 -10.81 4.79
N VAL A 90 13.33 -9.75 4.56
CA VAL A 90 13.62 -8.78 3.48
C VAL A 90 14.96 -8.11 3.70
N ASN A 91 15.25 -7.67 4.94
CA ASN A 91 16.50 -6.94 5.22
C ASN A 91 17.74 -7.84 5.21
N LEU A 92 17.60 -9.13 5.53
CA LEU A 92 18.65 -10.14 5.37
C LEU A 92 18.97 -10.38 3.88
N GLU A 93 17.97 -10.33 3.00
CA GLU A 93 18.13 -10.54 1.56
C GLU A 93 18.16 -9.24 0.73
N GLN A 94 18.28 -8.07 1.38
CA GLN A 94 18.06 -6.75 0.74
C GLN A 94 18.92 -6.53 -0.51
N ASP A 95 20.18 -6.96 -0.47
CA ASP A 95 21.10 -6.80 -1.60
C ASP A 95 20.58 -7.57 -2.81
N MET A 96 20.07 -8.78 -2.58
CA MET A 96 19.52 -9.64 -3.62
C MET A 96 18.11 -9.17 -4.06
N LEU A 97 17.31 -8.63 -3.16
CA LEU A 97 15.95 -8.19 -3.45
C LEU A 97 15.90 -6.83 -4.14
N GLY A 98 16.85 -5.95 -3.83
CA GLY A 98 16.92 -4.58 -4.35
C GLY A 98 16.05 -3.57 -3.59
N TRP A 99 15.47 -3.98 -2.45
CA TRP A 99 14.65 -3.13 -1.59
C TRP A 99 14.78 -3.55 -0.13
N ARG A 100 14.41 -2.65 0.79
CA ARG A 100 14.46 -2.86 2.23
C ARG A 100 13.11 -2.54 2.89
N ALA A 101 12.90 -3.14 4.05
CA ALA A 101 11.66 -3.04 4.80
C ALA A 101 11.88 -2.39 6.17
N THR A 102 10.84 -1.70 6.66
CA THR A 102 10.82 -1.08 7.98
C THR A 102 9.46 -1.22 8.65
N ASN A 103 9.40 -0.87 9.93
CA ASN A 103 8.18 -0.81 10.71
C ASN A 103 7.58 0.61 10.65
N TYR A 104 6.26 0.69 10.50
CA TYR A 104 5.50 1.92 10.61
C TYR A 104 4.60 1.89 11.83
N SER A 105 4.79 2.84 12.74
CA SER A 105 3.97 2.96 13.97
C SER A 105 2.48 3.09 13.69
N GLU A 106 2.12 3.68 12.55
CA GLU A 106 0.73 3.80 12.09
C GLU A 106 0.08 2.44 11.78
N PHE A 107 0.86 1.47 11.32
CA PHE A 107 0.39 0.12 10.96
C PHE A 107 0.55 -0.87 12.11
N TRP A 108 1.40 -0.57 13.09
CA TRP A 108 1.64 -1.42 14.25
C TRP A 108 0.37 -1.62 15.08
N GLY A 109 0.10 -2.87 15.45
CA GLY A 109 -1.04 -3.23 16.28
C GLY A 109 -2.37 -3.37 15.54
N ARG A 110 -2.34 -3.40 14.21
CA ARG A 110 -3.47 -3.73 13.33
C ARG A 110 -3.29 -5.09 12.67
N THR A 111 -4.40 -5.70 12.30
CA THR A 111 -4.44 -6.97 11.58
C THR A 111 -4.23 -6.77 10.08
N LEU A 112 -3.77 -7.82 9.38
CA LEU A 112 -3.69 -7.83 7.93
C LEU A 112 -5.06 -7.63 7.28
N ASP A 113 -6.12 -8.18 7.87
CA ASP A 113 -7.50 -8.00 7.39
C ASP A 113 -7.91 -6.52 7.39
N GLU A 114 -7.62 -5.78 8.47
CA GLU A 114 -7.84 -4.32 8.51
C GLU A 114 -7.01 -3.59 7.44
N GLY A 115 -5.75 -4.01 7.24
CA GLY A 115 -4.91 -3.46 6.17
C GLY A 115 -5.55 -3.66 4.79
N VAL A 116 -5.95 -4.88 4.46
CA VAL A 116 -6.61 -5.18 3.19
C VAL A 116 -7.91 -4.39 3.05
N ARG A 117 -8.74 -4.36 4.08
CA ARG A 117 -10.04 -3.70 4.04
C ARG A 117 -9.96 -2.19 3.89
N TYR A 118 -9.05 -1.53 4.61
CA TYR A 118 -9.03 -0.08 4.74
C TYR A 118 -7.88 0.60 3.99
N ARG A 119 -6.83 -0.13 3.60
CA ARG A 119 -5.76 0.40 2.72
C ARG A 119 -5.95 0.02 1.26
N LEU A 120 -6.63 -1.09 0.95
CA LEU A 120 -6.78 -1.62 -0.41
C LEU A 120 -8.22 -1.49 -0.93
N GLY A 121 -8.66 -0.25 -1.14
CA GLY A 121 -10.03 0.04 -1.58
C GLY A 121 -10.25 0.12 -3.10
N THR A 122 -9.40 -0.45 -3.94
CA THR A 122 -9.65 -0.43 -5.39
C THR A 122 -10.32 -1.71 -5.84
N LEU A 123 -11.52 -1.58 -6.41
CA LEU A 123 -12.25 -2.70 -6.97
C LEU A 123 -11.91 -2.84 -8.45
N ILE A 124 -11.45 -4.03 -8.83
CA ILE A 124 -11.13 -4.33 -10.24
C ILE A 124 -12.43 -4.31 -11.08
N PRO A 125 -12.45 -3.59 -12.20
CA PRO A 125 -13.65 -3.52 -13.04
C PRO A 125 -13.89 -4.84 -13.77
N GLN A 126 -15.05 -4.95 -14.42
CA GLN A 126 -15.42 -6.16 -15.15
C GLN A 126 -14.40 -6.49 -16.26
N ALA A 127 -14.27 -7.79 -16.58
CA ALA A 127 -13.25 -8.27 -17.51
C ALA A 127 -13.23 -7.52 -18.85
N PHE A 128 -14.38 -7.18 -19.44
CA PHE A 128 -14.39 -6.43 -20.70
C PHE A 128 -13.81 -5.00 -20.57
N VAL A 129 -13.93 -4.36 -19.40
CA VAL A 129 -13.30 -3.06 -19.12
C VAL A 129 -11.80 -3.27 -18.95
N MET A 130 -11.40 -4.30 -18.19
CA MET A 130 -10.00 -4.70 -18.05
C MET A 130 -9.35 -5.11 -19.38
N HIS A 131 -10.12 -5.49 -20.39
CA HIS A 131 -9.66 -5.87 -21.72
C HIS A 131 -10.00 -4.83 -22.80
N MET A 132 -10.37 -3.60 -22.42
CA MET A 132 -10.61 -2.55 -23.40
C MET A 132 -9.35 -2.27 -24.22
N ASN A 133 -9.52 -2.05 -25.52
CA ASN A 133 -8.42 -1.79 -26.43
C ASN A 133 -7.65 -0.54 -25.97
N PRO A 134 -6.33 -0.62 -25.82
CA PRO A 134 -5.53 0.54 -25.46
C PRO A 134 -5.54 1.56 -26.60
N VAL A 135 -5.37 2.84 -26.23
CA VAL A 135 -5.22 3.90 -27.23
C VAL A 135 -3.91 3.69 -27.98
N ARG A 136 -3.97 3.66 -29.31
CA ARG A 136 -2.77 3.57 -30.15
C ARG A 136 -2.14 4.95 -30.27
N ARG A 137 -0.82 5.01 -30.09
CA ARG A 137 -0.05 6.24 -30.27
C ARG A 137 1.12 5.98 -31.20
N ILE A 138 1.46 6.99 -31.99
CA ILE A 138 2.60 6.95 -32.92
C ILE A 138 3.68 7.83 -32.32
N TYR A 139 4.82 7.22 -32.00
CA TYR A 139 5.98 7.88 -31.45
C TYR A 139 7.22 7.03 -31.72
N ASP A 140 8.38 7.67 -31.71
CA ASP A 140 9.66 6.98 -31.78
C ASP A 140 10.04 6.45 -30.39
N ILE A 141 10.08 5.12 -30.25
CA ILE A 141 10.50 4.45 -29.01
C ILE A 141 11.92 4.84 -28.58
N HIS A 142 12.82 5.12 -29.53
CA HIS A 142 14.19 5.50 -29.23
C HIS A 142 14.31 6.93 -28.72
N SER A 143 13.25 7.73 -28.84
CA SER A 143 13.19 9.10 -28.30
C SER A 143 12.83 9.14 -26.81
N LEU A 144 12.44 8.02 -26.20
CA LEU A 144 12.09 7.94 -24.79
C LEU A 144 13.37 7.97 -23.92
N PRO A 145 13.48 8.87 -22.94
CA PRO A 145 14.65 8.94 -22.06
C PRO A 145 14.70 7.75 -21.10
N ARG A 146 15.91 7.39 -20.66
CA ARG A 146 16.15 6.33 -19.67
C ARG A 146 15.50 6.63 -18.31
N SER A 147 15.44 7.90 -17.92
CA SER A 147 14.77 8.36 -16.71
C SER A 147 13.90 9.58 -17.00
N PHE A 148 12.84 9.70 -16.23
CA PHE A 148 11.91 10.82 -16.31
C PHE A 148 11.21 11.00 -14.97
N ASP A 149 11.05 12.25 -14.54
CA ASP A 149 10.27 12.60 -13.36
C ASP A 149 9.35 13.77 -13.66
N SER A 150 8.04 13.56 -13.49
CA SER A 150 7.03 14.60 -13.70
C SER A 150 7.23 15.78 -12.75
N GLU A 151 7.68 15.55 -11.51
CA GLU A 151 7.89 16.63 -10.53
C GLU A 151 9.03 17.55 -10.95
N THR A 152 10.08 16.99 -11.57
CA THR A 152 11.20 17.76 -12.12
C THR A 152 10.78 18.51 -13.39
N LYS A 153 10.00 17.87 -14.28
CA LYS A 153 9.60 18.50 -15.55
C LYS A 153 8.55 19.59 -15.38
N TRP A 154 7.62 19.40 -14.45
CA TRP A 154 6.56 20.36 -14.17
C TRP A 154 6.52 20.67 -12.66
N PRO A 155 7.50 21.45 -12.17
CA PRO A 155 7.54 21.84 -10.76
C PRO A 155 6.22 22.49 -10.34
N ARG A 156 5.71 22.11 -9.17
CA ARG A 156 4.44 22.56 -8.57
C ARG A 156 3.14 22.10 -9.24
N TYR A 157 3.18 21.56 -10.45
CA TYR A 157 1.95 21.08 -11.11
C TYR A 157 1.55 19.69 -10.65
N ILE A 158 2.49 18.94 -10.08
CA ILE A 158 2.25 17.58 -9.60
C ILE A 158 1.79 17.66 -8.15
N SER A 159 0.60 17.12 -7.89
CA SER A 159 0.01 17.01 -6.57
C SER A 159 0.95 16.29 -5.62
N GLY A 160 1.10 16.80 -4.39
CA GLY A 160 1.86 16.13 -3.34
C GLY A 160 1.22 14.81 -2.90
N ILE A 161 1.94 14.09 -2.03
CA ILE A 161 1.43 12.87 -1.40
C ILE A 161 0.23 13.20 -0.51
N GLN A 162 -0.80 12.37 -0.63
CA GLN A 162 -1.99 12.41 0.21
C GLN A 162 -2.04 11.21 1.13
N ASP A 163 -2.83 11.30 2.19
CA ASP A 163 -3.07 10.20 3.11
C ASP A 163 -4.55 9.85 3.08
N GLN A 164 -4.85 8.61 2.71
CA GLN A 164 -6.21 8.07 2.69
C GLN A 164 -6.73 7.69 4.08
N GLY A 165 -5.87 7.73 5.10
CA GLY A 165 -6.17 7.24 6.43
C GLY A 165 -6.59 5.76 6.41
N TRP A 166 -7.50 5.40 7.31
CA TRP A 166 -8.08 4.06 7.39
C TRP A 166 -9.39 3.97 6.61
N CYS A 167 -9.36 4.46 5.37
CA CYS A 167 -10.45 4.45 4.41
C CYS A 167 -9.91 3.95 3.06
N GLY A 168 -10.61 3.00 2.42
CA GLY A 168 -10.28 2.46 1.11
C GLY A 168 -10.52 3.45 -0.03
N ALA A 169 -9.94 4.64 0.05
CA ALA A 169 -10.19 5.77 -0.85
C ALA A 169 -9.10 5.96 -1.93
N SER A 170 -8.14 5.03 -2.06
CA SER A 170 -7.06 5.16 -3.04
C SER A 170 -7.58 5.37 -4.47
N TRP A 171 -8.70 4.73 -4.84
CA TRP A 171 -9.40 4.94 -6.11
C TRP A 171 -9.81 6.40 -6.34
N ALA A 172 -10.36 7.06 -5.33
CA ALA A 172 -10.82 8.45 -5.39
C ALA A 172 -9.64 9.44 -5.35
N ILE A 173 -8.68 9.21 -4.45
CA ILE A 173 -7.50 10.06 -4.27
C ILE A 173 -6.65 10.09 -5.53
N SER A 174 -6.33 8.93 -6.10
CA SER A 174 -5.50 8.85 -7.30
C SER A 174 -6.23 9.40 -8.54
N THR A 175 -7.55 9.21 -8.69
CA THR A 175 -8.32 9.84 -9.77
C THR A 175 -8.30 11.36 -9.66
N ALA A 176 -8.58 11.91 -8.47
CA ALA A 176 -8.58 13.35 -8.24
C ALA A 176 -7.18 13.96 -8.44
N ALA A 177 -6.12 13.29 -7.95
CA ALA A 177 -4.75 13.75 -8.12
C ALA A 177 -4.30 13.74 -9.59
N VAL A 178 -4.53 12.65 -10.34
CA VAL A 178 -4.20 12.60 -11.78
C VAL A 178 -4.95 13.68 -12.55
N ALA A 179 -6.23 13.90 -12.26
CA ALA A 179 -6.99 14.96 -12.89
C ALA A 179 -6.43 16.36 -12.56
N SER A 180 -6.08 16.61 -11.30
CA SER A 180 -5.47 17.86 -10.81
C SER A 180 -4.17 18.17 -11.56
N ASP A 181 -3.26 17.20 -11.61
CA ASP A 181 -1.96 17.35 -12.27
C ASP A 181 -2.10 17.69 -13.75
N ARG A 182 -3.00 16.97 -14.42
CA ARG A 182 -3.23 17.14 -15.85
C ARG A 182 -3.88 18.48 -16.15
N TYR A 183 -4.78 18.96 -15.29
CA TYR A 183 -5.32 20.30 -15.39
C TYR A 183 -4.22 21.36 -15.35
N ALA A 184 -3.32 21.27 -14.36
CA ALA A 184 -2.18 22.19 -14.24
C ALA A 184 -1.24 22.11 -15.47
N ILE A 185 -0.90 20.90 -15.93
CA ILE A 185 -0.01 20.69 -17.08
C ILE A 185 -0.63 21.22 -18.39
N VAL A 186 -1.86 20.83 -18.70
CA VAL A 186 -2.52 21.20 -19.98
C VAL A 186 -2.86 22.69 -20.01
N SER A 187 -3.26 23.27 -18.88
CA SER A 187 -3.52 24.70 -18.77
C SER A 187 -2.25 25.55 -18.64
N LYS A 188 -1.07 24.93 -18.55
CA LYS A 188 0.23 25.58 -18.31
C LYS A 188 0.22 26.43 -17.02
N GLY A 189 -0.38 25.90 -15.95
CA GLY A 189 -0.44 26.52 -14.63
C GLY A 189 -1.60 27.51 -14.44
N LEU A 190 -2.43 27.75 -15.46
CA LEU A 190 -3.60 28.63 -15.33
C LEU A 190 -4.73 27.97 -14.52
N GLU A 191 -4.74 26.65 -14.44
CA GLU A 191 -5.66 25.85 -13.63
C GLU A 191 -4.89 24.89 -12.71
N GLU A 192 -4.03 25.45 -11.86
CA GLU A 192 -3.41 24.73 -10.73
C GLU A 192 -4.47 24.54 -9.62
N VAL A 193 -5.23 23.45 -9.70
CA VAL A 193 -6.32 23.13 -8.76
C VAL A 193 -6.11 21.78 -8.13
N LYS A 194 -6.23 21.69 -6.80
CA LYS A 194 -6.35 20.43 -6.09
C LYS A 194 -7.80 19.99 -6.09
N LEU A 195 -8.14 18.93 -6.83
CA LEU A 195 -9.48 18.38 -6.90
C LEU A 195 -9.81 17.54 -5.66
N SER A 196 -11.07 17.62 -5.23
CA SER A 196 -11.55 16.94 -4.03
C SER A 196 -11.73 15.44 -4.29
N ALA A 197 -10.92 14.63 -3.60
CA ALA A 197 -11.13 13.19 -3.54
C ALA A 197 -12.42 12.85 -2.76
N GLN A 198 -12.77 13.64 -1.75
CA GLN A 198 -14.00 13.46 -0.98
C GLN A 198 -15.24 13.59 -1.86
N ASN A 199 -15.20 14.41 -2.91
CA ASN A 199 -16.32 14.57 -3.82
C ASN A 199 -16.62 13.27 -4.56
N LEU A 200 -15.58 12.54 -5.01
CA LEU A 200 -15.76 11.20 -5.55
C LEU A 200 -16.27 10.24 -4.46
N LEU A 201 -15.59 10.23 -3.32
CA LEU A 201 -15.88 9.31 -2.22
C LEU A 201 -17.34 9.36 -1.76
N SER A 202 -17.87 10.57 -1.53
CA SER A 202 -19.23 10.77 -1.05
C SER A 202 -20.30 10.79 -2.14
N CYS A 203 -20.00 11.31 -3.35
CA CYS A 203 -21.03 11.63 -4.36
C CYS A 203 -21.11 10.65 -5.54
N ASP A 204 -20.06 9.86 -5.80
CA ASP A 204 -20.08 8.82 -6.82
C ASP A 204 -20.71 7.54 -6.26
N THR A 205 -22.04 7.50 -6.13
CA THR A 205 -22.75 6.40 -5.47
C THR A 205 -23.16 5.26 -6.40
N MET A 206 -22.84 5.32 -7.70
CA MET A 206 -23.28 4.31 -8.67
C MET A 206 -22.38 3.08 -8.64
N GLY A 207 -22.61 2.24 -7.63
CA GLY A 207 -21.86 1.01 -7.33
C GLY A 207 -20.36 1.25 -7.10
N GLN A 208 -20.05 2.41 -6.52
CA GLN A 208 -18.92 2.55 -5.61
C GLN A 208 -19.39 2.27 -4.19
N GLN A 209 -18.45 2.03 -3.30
CA GLN A 209 -18.68 1.72 -1.90
C GLN A 209 -17.82 2.62 -1.00
N SER A 210 -17.61 3.88 -1.40
CA SER A 210 -16.90 4.88 -0.58
C SER A 210 -15.58 4.34 0.02
N CYS A 211 -15.45 4.25 1.35
CA CYS A 211 -14.29 3.71 2.06
C CYS A 211 -14.16 2.18 2.01
N GLU A 212 -15.19 1.45 1.60
CA GLU A 212 -15.10 0.01 1.32
C GLU A 212 -14.61 -0.27 -0.12
N GLY A 213 -14.51 0.76 -0.95
CA GLY A 213 -13.77 0.75 -2.19
C GLY A 213 -14.54 1.20 -3.43
N GLY A 214 -13.82 1.34 -4.54
CA GLY A 214 -14.40 1.84 -5.79
C GLY A 214 -13.63 1.44 -7.04
N HIS A 215 -14.34 1.50 -8.16
CA HIS A 215 -13.86 1.20 -9.50
C HIS A 215 -13.38 2.47 -10.22
N LEU A 216 -12.23 2.39 -10.88
CA LEU A 216 -11.61 3.53 -11.56
C LEU A 216 -12.39 4.00 -12.79
N ASP A 217 -12.93 3.08 -13.58
CA ASP A 217 -13.73 3.39 -14.78
C ASP A 217 -14.98 4.21 -14.42
N ARG A 218 -15.61 3.90 -13.27
CA ARG A 218 -16.75 4.63 -12.74
C ARG A 218 -16.37 5.99 -12.20
N ALA A 219 -15.26 6.10 -11.47
CA ALA A 219 -14.74 7.38 -10.99
C ALA A 219 -14.44 8.35 -12.14
N TRP A 220 -13.82 7.85 -13.22
CA TRP A 220 -13.60 8.64 -14.44
C TRP A 220 -14.91 8.97 -15.18
N SER A 221 -15.87 8.04 -15.23
CA SER A 221 -17.20 8.29 -15.81
C SER A 221 -17.97 9.38 -15.04
N PHE A 222 -17.91 9.35 -13.72
CA PHE A 222 -18.47 10.39 -12.85
C PHE A 222 -17.80 11.74 -13.12
N THR A 223 -16.47 11.78 -13.11
CA THR A 223 -15.69 13.00 -13.38
C THR A 223 -15.96 13.57 -14.77
N LYS A 224 -16.17 12.72 -15.78
CA LYS A 224 -16.56 13.14 -17.13
C LYS A 224 -17.98 13.73 -17.16
N LYS A 225 -18.93 13.11 -16.45
CA LYS A 225 -20.36 13.45 -16.55
C LYS A 225 -20.76 14.63 -15.67
N PHE A 226 -20.25 14.68 -14.44
CA PHE A 226 -20.64 15.67 -13.43
C PHE A 226 -19.50 16.64 -13.08
N GLY A 227 -18.26 16.21 -13.28
CA GLY A 227 -17.08 16.96 -12.85
C GLY A 227 -16.85 16.91 -11.34
N LEU A 228 -15.66 17.34 -10.93
CA LEU A 228 -15.26 17.44 -9.53
C LEU A 228 -15.24 18.89 -9.06
N VAL A 229 -15.45 19.09 -7.77
CA VAL A 229 -15.09 20.35 -7.10
C VAL A 229 -13.65 20.28 -6.59
N ASP A 230 -13.10 21.44 -6.22
CA ASP A 230 -11.79 21.50 -5.57
C ASP A 230 -11.85 21.12 -4.08
N GLU A 231 -10.68 20.83 -3.53
CA GLU A 231 -10.47 20.42 -2.14
C GLU A 231 -11.01 21.44 -1.14
N GLU A 232 -10.91 22.73 -1.43
CA GLU A 232 -11.43 23.79 -0.57
C GLU A 232 -12.98 23.83 -0.55
N CYS A 233 -13.66 23.36 -1.60
CA CYS A 233 -15.11 23.23 -1.57
C CYS A 233 -15.55 22.04 -0.71
N PHE A 234 -14.90 20.89 -0.89
CA PHE A 234 -15.29 19.67 -0.22
C PHE A 234 -14.05 18.93 0.31
N PRO A 235 -13.56 19.31 1.50
CA PRO A 235 -12.30 18.80 2.03
C PRO A 235 -12.33 17.30 2.27
N TYR A 236 -11.18 16.65 2.09
CA TYR A 236 -10.99 15.25 2.43
C TYR A 236 -10.95 15.04 3.94
N VAL A 237 -11.76 14.09 4.42
CA VAL A 237 -11.85 13.74 5.85
C VAL A 237 -11.55 12.28 6.15
N ALA A 238 -11.19 11.48 5.13
CA ALA A 238 -10.89 10.05 5.27
C ALA A 238 -12.03 9.20 5.85
N GLU A 239 -13.28 9.60 5.65
CA GLU A 239 -14.47 8.94 6.21
C GLU A 239 -15.67 8.99 5.25
N ASN A 240 -16.66 8.14 5.54
CA ASN A 240 -17.94 8.10 4.83
C ASN A 240 -18.81 9.30 5.23
N GLU A 241 -18.67 10.42 4.51
CA GLU A 241 -19.52 11.60 4.68
C GLU A 241 -20.66 11.66 3.65
N PRO A 242 -21.86 12.17 4.01
CA PRO A 242 -22.93 12.40 3.05
C PRO A 242 -22.52 13.39 1.94
N CYS A 243 -22.95 13.11 0.71
CA CYS A 243 -22.75 14.05 -0.39
C CYS A 243 -23.62 15.31 -0.24
N THR A 244 -22.99 16.46 -0.02
CA THR A 244 -23.65 17.78 -0.02
C THR A 244 -23.56 18.50 -1.37
N ILE A 245 -22.70 18.01 -2.27
CA ILE A 245 -22.45 18.61 -3.58
C ILE A 245 -23.52 18.17 -4.57
N ARG A 246 -24.35 19.12 -5.01
CA ARG A 246 -25.35 18.85 -6.07
C ARG A 246 -24.64 18.49 -7.38
N ARG A 247 -25.24 17.62 -8.20
CA ARG A 247 -24.71 17.22 -9.52
C ARG A 247 -24.76 18.35 -10.57
N SER A 248 -25.60 19.36 -10.36
CA SER A 248 -25.78 20.52 -11.23
C SER A 248 -26.10 21.76 -10.39
N GLY A 249 -26.16 22.93 -11.04
CA GLY A 249 -26.45 24.21 -10.37
C GLY A 249 -25.21 24.91 -9.82
N LYS A 250 -25.44 26.04 -9.16
CA LYS A 250 -24.37 26.93 -8.66
C LYS A 250 -23.66 26.30 -7.46
N LEU A 251 -22.34 26.31 -7.48
CA LEU A 251 -21.51 25.72 -6.42
C LEU A 251 -21.71 26.38 -5.04
N VAL A 252 -21.98 27.68 -5.02
CA VAL A 252 -22.32 28.43 -3.80
C VAL A 252 -23.56 27.89 -3.10
N GLU A 253 -24.54 27.33 -3.83
CA GLU A 253 -25.73 26.70 -3.23
C GLU A 253 -25.42 25.35 -2.58
N SER A 254 -24.28 24.74 -2.92
CA SER A 254 -23.75 23.54 -2.28
C SER A 254 -22.75 23.86 -1.17
N GLY A 255 -22.67 25.12 -0.74
CA GLY A 255 -21.78 25.54 0.36
C GLY A 255 -20.32 25.79 -0.05
N CYS A 256 -19.96 25.66 -1.33
CA CYS A 256 -18.62 26.00 -1.79
C CYS A 256 -18.38 27.52 -1.63
N LYS A 257 -17.36 27.90 -0.87
CA LYS A 257 -16.93 29.31 -0.77
C LYS A 257 -15.90 29.61 -1.87
N PRO A 258 -16.16 30.53 -2.81
CA PRO A 258 -15.17 30.87 -3.82
C PRO A 258 -13.89 31.44 -3.18
N PRO A 259 -12.69 31.15 -3.72
CA PRO A 259 -11.45 31.75 -3.27
C PRO A 259 -11.52 33.29 -3.32
N ARG A 260 -10.81 33.98 -2.41
CA ARG A 260 -10.85 35.46 -2.31
C ARG A 260 -10.51 36.22 -3.60
N PHE A 261 -9.78 35.60 -4.52
CA PHE A 261 -9.28 36.23 -5.76
C PHE A 261 -9.70 35.48 -7.05
N SER A 262 -10.63 34.54 -6.94
CA SER A 262 -11.08 33.70 -8.06
C SER A 262 -12.53 33.30 -7.84
N GLU A 263 -13.38 33.53 -8.85
CA GLU A 263 -14.74 32.99 -8.79
C GLU A 263 -14.70 31.47 -9.04
N ARG A 264 -14.98 30.68 -7.99
CA ARG A 264 -15.26 29.23 -8.11
C ARG A 264 -16.58 29.03 -8.84
N THR A 265 -16.54 29.08 -10.17
CA THR A 265 -17.75 29.09 -11.02
C THR A 265 -18.11 27.73 -11.58
N ARG A 266 -17.18 26.76 -11.60
CA ARG A 266 -17.38 25.51 -12.35
C ARG A 266 -16.84 24.26 -11.67
N ARG A 267 -17.41 23.13 -12.06
CA ARG A 267 -16.89 21.79 -11.80
C ARG A 267 -15.86 21.43 -12.88
N TYR A 268 -14.82 20.71 -12.49
CA TYR A 268 -13.72 20.28 -13.36
C TYR A 268 -14.06 18.92 -13.96
N SER A 269 -14.28 18.87 -15.28
CA SER A 269 -14.70 17.66 -15.99
C SER A 269 -13.66 17.22 -17.00
N VAL A 270 -13.64 15.93 -17.31
CA VAL A 270 -12.64 15.33 -18.20
C VAL A 270 -13.27 14.76 -19.46
N GLY A 271 -12.43 14.40 -20.43
CA GLY A 271 -12.79 13.53 -21.54
C GLY A 271 -13.06 12.09 -21.08
N PRO A 272 -13.39 11.17 -22.00
CA PRO A 272 -13.40 9.75 -21.65
C PRO A 272 -12.00 9.32 -21.18
N ALA A 273 -11.95 8.51 -20.14
CA ALA A 273 -10.72 7.80 -19.78
C ALA A 273 -10.39 6.75 -20.85
N TYR A 274 -9.10 6.49 -21.03
CA TYR A 274 -8.57 5.53 -21.99
C TYR A 274 -7.46 4.71 -21.35
N ARG A 275 -7.34 3.46 -21.80
CA ARG A 275 -6.28 2.55 -21.36
C ARG A 275 -4.99 2.79 -22.14
N LEU A 276 -3.87 2.65 -21.46
CA LEU A 276 -2.54 2.62 -22.05
C LEU A 276 -2.09 1.17 -22.24
N GLY A 277 -1.38 0.89 -23.33
CA GLY A 277 -1.07 -0.47 -23.78
C GLY A 277 0.10 -1.09 -23.05
N ASN A 278 1.32 -0.68 -23.43
CA ASN A 278 2.57 -1.28 -22.94
C ASN A 278 3.42 -0.26 -22.16
N GLU A 279 4.59 -0.71 -21.67
CA GLU A 279 5.58 0.11 -20.96
C GLU A 279 5.85 1.45 -21.68
N THR A 280 6.10 1.40 -23.00
CA THR A 280 6.46 2.60 -23.77
C THR A 280 5.28 3.54 -24.00
N ASP A 281 4.05 3.02 -24.08
CA ASP A 281 2.83 3.85 -24.17
C ASP A 281 2.62 4.62 -22.87
N ILE A 282 2.87 3.97 -21.73
CA ILE A 282 2.81 4.58 -20.40
C ILE A 282 3.87 5.68 -20.29
N MET A 283 5.13 5.38 -20.63
CA MET A 283 6.22 6.36 -20.64
C MET A 283 5.89 7.57 -21.52
N TYR A 284 5.45 7.32 -22.75
CA TYR A 284 5.13 8.37 -23.71
C TYR A 284 3.98 9.24 -23.21
N GLU A 285 2.93 8.64 -22.66
CA GLU A 285 1.81 9.39 -22.09
C GLU A 285 2.25 10.28 -20.93
N ILE A 286 3.08 9.76 -20.02
CA ILE A 286 3.60 10.54 -18.90
C ILE A 286 4.41 11.74 -19.40
N ILE A 287 5.26 11.58 -20.42
CA ILE A 287 6.04 12.69 -21.03
C ILE A 287 5.16 13.79 -21.62
N LYS A 288 4.04 13.40 -22.26
CA LYS A 288 3.19 14.32 -23.01
C LYS A 288 2.14 14.99 -22.17
N SER A 289 1.58 14.26 -21.22
CA SER A 289 0.33 14.63 -20.56
C SER A 289 0.45 14.64 -19.03
N GLY A 290 1.57 14.17 -18.48
CA GLY A 290 1.76 14.04 -17.04
C GLY A 290 1.29 12.70 -16.48
N PRO A 291 1.25 12.58 -15.14
CA PRO A 291 1.02 11.32 -14.44
C PRO A 291 -0.21 10.54 -14.92
N VAL A 292 -0.16 9.23 -14.72
CA VAL A 292 -1.22 8.28 -15.10
C VAL A 292 -1.67 7.51 -13.86
N GLN A 293 -2.91 7.02 -13.89
CA GLN A 293 -3.46 6.22 -12.81
C GLN A 293 -3.25 4.74 -13.12
N ALA A 294 -2.75 3.96 -12.17
CA ALA A 294 -2.61 2.52 -12.30
C ALA A 294 -3.33 1.80 -11.16
N THR A 295 -3.66 0.53 -11.39
CA THR A 295 -3.98 -0.42 -10.31
C THR A 295 -2.76 -1.29 -10.07
N MET A 296 -2.49 -1.64 -8.82
CA MET A 296 -1.54 -2.69 -8.48
C MET A 296 -2.15 -3.62 -7.44
N LYS A 297 -1.78 -4.90 -7.52
CA LYS A 297 -2.07 -5.87 -6.48
C LYS A 297 -1.08 -5.65 -5.32
N VAL A 298 -1.58 -5.70 -4.10
CA VAL A 298 -0.75 -5.51 -2.90
C VAL A 298 -0.71 -6.81 -2.11
N TYR A 299 0.51 -7.18 -1.75
CA TYR A 299 0.83 -8.33 -0.92
C TYR A 299 1.26 -7.86 0.47
N HIS A 300 1.32 -8.79 1.43
CA HIS A 300 1.59 -8.49 2.85
C HIS A 300 2.96 -7.81 3.05
N ASP A 301 3.97 -8.17 2.27
CA ASP A 301 5.31 -7.60 2.38
C ASP A 301 5.40 -6.12 1.97
N PHE A 302 4.53 -5.66 1.07
CA PHE A 302 4.54 -4.29 0.58
C PHE A 302 4.22 -3.25 1.67
N TYR A 303 3.43 -3.61 2.69
CA TYR A 303 3.10 -2.67 3.78
C TYR A 303 4.34 -2.18 4.53
N SER A 304 5.39 -2.99 4.57
CA SER A 304 6.65 -2.70 5.23
C SER A 304 7.69 -2.05 4.31
N TYR A 305 7.37 -1.77 3.03
CA TYR A 305 8.32 -1.14 2.11
C TYR A 305 8.90 0.17 2.67
N GLU A 306 10.22 0.33 2.63
CA GLU A 306 10.91 1.57 3.03
C GLU A 306 11.60 2.25 1.84
N GLY A 307 12.31 1.48 1.01
CA GLY A 307 13.04 2.04 -0.12
C GLY A 307 13.69 0.99 -1.02
N GLY A 308 14.16 1.45 -2.19
CA GLY A 308 14.70 0.59 -3.25
C GLY A 308 13.63 0.17 -4.26
N ILE A 309 13.95 -0.74 -5.16
CA ILE A 309 13.02 -1.20 -6.21
C ILE A 309 12.25 -2.41 -5.68
N TYR A 310 11.00 -2.19 -5.31
CA TYR A 310 10.11 -3.23 -4.81
C TYR A 310 9.90 -4.33 -5.86
N ARG A 311 9.98 -5.56 -5.36
CA ARG A 311 9.52 -6.79 -6.00
C ARG A 311 8.93 -7.67 -4.91
N HIS A 312 7.78 -8.25 -5.18
CA HIS A 312 7.09 -9.12 -4.22
C HIS A 312 7.92 -10.35 -3.82
N THR A 313 7.76 -10.76 -2.57
CA THR A 313 8.39 -11.91 -1.92
C THR A 313 7.35 -12.80 -1.25
N ASP A 314 7.64 -14.11 -1.19
CA ASP A 314 6.77 -15.09 -0.53
C ASP A 314 6.91 -15.13 1.00
N PHE A 315 7.55 -14.12 1.62
CA PHE A 315 7.73 -14.06 3.08
C PHE A 315 6.44 -13.75 3.84
N GLY A 316 5.43 -13.20 3.16
CA GLY A 316 4.13 -12.88 3.74
C GLY A 316 3.39 -14.11 4.25
N ILE A 317 2.76 -13.98 5.42
CA ILE A 317 1.93 -15.04 6.00
C ILE A 317 0.47 -14.76 5.65
N GLY A 318 -0.10 -15.58 4.78
CA GLY A 318 -1.51 -15.49 4.38
C GLY A 318 -1.68 -15.13 2.90
N GLN A 319 -2.83 -15.52 2.34
CA GLN A 319 -3.17 -15.29 0.93
C GLN A 319 -4.03 -14.04 0.71
N GLN A 320 -4.22 -13.24 1.77
CA GLN A 320 -5.05 -12.04 1.71
C GLN A 320 -4.31 -10.98 0.90
N THR A 321 -4.88 -10.64 -0.26
CA THR A 321 -4.40 -9.59 -1.15
C THR A 321 -5.56 -8.70 -1.52
N GLY A 322 -5.25 -7.50 -1.99
CA GLY A 322 -6.23 -6.56 -2.53
C GLY A 322 -5.59 -5.68 -3.58
N TYR A 323 -6.36 -4.74 -4.11
CA TYR A 323 -5.87 -3.81 -5.10
C TYR A 323 -5.82 -2.38 -4.55
N LEU A 324 -4.76 -1.69 -4.93
CA LEU A 324 -4.50 -0.29 -4.62
C LEU A 324 -4.50 0.48 -5.94
N SER A 325 -5.06 1.69 -5.94
CA SER A 325 -4.87 2.60 -7.08
C SER A 325 -3.80 3.62 -6.75
N VAL A 326 -2.85 3.76 -7.66
CA VAL A 326 -1.64 4.55 -7.49
C VAL A 326 -1.43 5.47 -8.68
N ARG A 327 -0.55 6.46 -8.54
CA ARG A 327 -0.25 7.42 -9.60
C ARG A 327 1.22 7.27 -10.03
N ILE A 328 1.44 6.82 -11.26
CA ILE A 328 2.78 6.71 -11.83
C ILE A 328 3.23 8.10 -12.29
N VAL A 329 4.31 8.61 -11.69
CA VAL A 329 4.80 9.98 -11.92
C VAL A 329 6.10 10.01 -12.72
N GLY A 330 6.78 8.88 -12.87
CA GLY A 330 8.05 8.83 -13.56
C GLY A 330 8.63 7.42 -13.62
N TRP A 331 9.86 7.32 -14.09
CA TRP A 331 10.62 6.08 -14.16
C TRP A 331 12.13 6.35 -14.15
N GLY A 332 12.88 5.29 -13.93
CA GLY A 332 14.33 5.33 -14.04
C GLY A 332 14.94 3.96 -14.21
N GLU A 333 16.27 3.97 -14.20
CA GLU A 333 17.11 2.78 -14.16
C GLU A 333 18.13 2.98 -13.03
N GLU A 334 18.33 1.97 -12.18
CA GLU A 334 19.32 1.99 -11.10
C GLU A 334 20.19 0.73 -11.18
N TYR A 335 21.47 0.87 -10.85
CA TYR A 335 22.37 -0.28 -10.77
C TYR A 335 22.20 -0.97 -9.42
N THR A 336 21.87 -2.26 -9.43
CA THR A 336 21.73 -3.11 -8.25
C THR A 336 22.71 -4.29 -8.32
N SER A 337 22.72 -5.14 -7.30
CA SER A 337 23.46 -6.42 -7.33
C SER A 337 23.08 -7.32 -8.52
N ARG A 338 21.88 -7.11 -9.10
CA ARG A 338 21.37 -7.82 -10.29
C ARG A 338 21.63 -7.05 -11.59
N GLY A 339 22.53 -6.07 -11.57
CA GLY A 339 22.80 -5.19 -12.70
C GLY A 339 21.78 -4.05 -12.81
N VAL A 340 21.61 -3.52 -14.02
CA VAL A 340 20.69 -2.39 -14.25
C VAL A 340 19.24 -2.86 -14.14
N GLN A 341 18.51 -2.32 -13.17
CA GLN A 341 17.08 -2.58 -12.96
C GLN A 341 16.26 -1.34 -13.31
N LYS A 342 15.16 -1.56 -14.03
CA LYS A 342 14.22 -0.51 -14.43
C LYS A 342 13.11 -0.40 -13.40
N TYR A 343 12.65 0.81 -13.11
CA TYR A 343 11.54 1.01 -12.17
C TYR A 343 10.56 2.08 -12.63
N TRP A 344 9.33 1.98 -12.14
CA TRP A 344 8.37 3.07 -12.09
C TRP A 344 8.53 3.82 -10.77
N LYS A 345 8.54 5.17 -10.82
CA LYS A 345 8.39 6.02 -9.62
C LYS A 345 6.89 6.26 -9.43
N VAL A 346 6.36 5.86 -8.29
CA VAL A 346 4.92 5.82 -8.04
C VAL A 346 4.58 6.56 -6.75
N ALA A 347 3.61 7.47 -6.84
CA ALA A 347 3.02 8.15 -5.68
C ALA A 347 1.94 7.27 -5.05
N ASN A 348 2.09 6.97 -3.75
CA ASN A 348 1.09 6.26 -2.95
C ASN A 348 0.10 7.26 -2.30
N SER A 349 -0.88 6.73 -1.57
CA SER A 349 -1.88 7.46 -0.80
C SER A 349 -1.87 7.12 0.69
N TRP A 350 -0.71 6.73 1.25
CA TRP A 350 -0.54 6.36 2.66
C TRP A 350 0.27 7.39 3.45
N GLY A 351 0.24 8.65 3.02
CA GLY A 351 0.96 9.72 3.67
C GLY A 351 2.46 9.74 3.38
N SER A 352 3.09 10.88 3.69
CA SER A 352 4.50 11.12 3.36
C SER A 352 5.49 10.42 4.29
N GLN A 353 5.02 9.79 5.37
CA GLN A 353 5.87 9.07 6.32
C GLN A 353 6.14 7.63 5.87
N TRP A 354 5.38 7.12 4.91
CA TRP A 354 5.53 5.78 4.37
C TRP A 354 6.47 5.76 3.17
N GLY A 355 7.35 4.76 3.05
CA GLY A 355 8.25 4.57 1.92
C GLY A 355 9.23 5.73 1.70
N GLU A 356 9.50 6.05 0.43
CA GLU A 356 10.40 7.13 0.02
C GLU A 356 9.65 8.49 0.02
N ASN A 357 9.30 8.99 1.20
CA ASN A 357 8.48 10.20 1.38
C ASN A 357 7.06 10.11 0.77
N GLY A 358 6.43 8.94 0.88
CA GLY A 358 5.13 8.61 0.29
C GLY A 358 5.20 8.08 -1.14
N TYR A 359 6.40 8.03 -1.72
CA TYR A 359 6.66 7.37 -2.98
C TYR A 359 7.21 5.96 -2.77
N PHE A 360 7.15 5.16 -3.83
CA PHE A 360 7.90 3.92 -3.93
C PHE A 360 8.37 3.70 -5.37
N LYS A 361 9.37 2.85 -5.51
CA LYS A 361 9.80 2.32 -6.80
C LYS A 361 9.36 0.88 -6.93
N ILE A 362 8.83 0.51 -8.08
CA ILE A 362 8.42 -0.87 -8.40
C ILE A 362 9.01 -1.28 -9.74
N LEU A 363 9.39 -2.57 -9.85
CA LEU A 363 10.02 -3.12 -11.04
C LEU A 363 9.19 -2.88 -12.32
N LYS A 364 9.82 -2.30 -13.33
CA LYS A 364 9.19 -1.88 -14.60
C LYS A 364 9.52 -2.83 -15.74
N GLY A 365 8.56 -3.08 -16.61
CA GLY A 365 8.68 -3.86 -17.84
C GLY A 365 8.38 -5.35 -17.66
N VAL A 366 7.98 -5.76 -16.46
CA VAL A 366 7.63 -7.16 -16.13
C VAL A 366 6.24 -7.29 -15.54
N ASN A 367 5.45 -6.20 -15.54
CA ASN A 367 4.13 -6.13 -14.92
C ASN A 367 4.12 -6.60 -13.44
N GLU A 368 5.15 -6.22 -12.68
CA GLU A 368 5.29 -6.54 -11.27
C GLU A 368 4.03 -6.12 -10.50
N CYS A 369 3.45 -7.05 -9.75
CA CYS A 369 2.21 -6.81 -9.01
C CYS A 369 1.06 -6.24 -9.88
N GLU A 370 1.01 -6.62 -11.16
CA GLU A 370 -0.01 -6.18 -12.12
C GLU A 370 -0.06 -4.66 -12.37
N VAL A 371 1.00 -3.90 -12.02
CA VAL A 371 1.01 -2.43 -12.07
C VAL A 371 0.88 -1.85 -13.48
N GLU A 372 1.19 -2.64 -14.51
CA GLU A 372 1.10 -2.26 -15.92
C GLU A 372 -0.18 -2.81 -16.58
N SER A 373 -0.97 -3.62 -15.87
CA SER A 373 -2.17 -4.29 -16.39
C SER A 373 -3.29 -3.30 -16.71
N PHE A 374 -3.55 -2.33 -15.85
CA PHE A 374 -4.68 -1.40 -16.01
C PHE A 374 -4.26 0.03 -15.66
N VAL A 375 -3.66 0.67 -16.67
CA VAL A 375 -3.20 2.05 -16.59
C VAL A 375 -4.09 2.97 -17.41
N LEU A 376 -4.61 4.00 -16.77
CA LEU A 376 -5.58 4.94 -17.32
C LEU A 376 -5.01 6.36 -17.42
N GLY A 377 -5.37 7.03 -18.50
CA GLY A 377 -5.28 8.48 -18.63
C GLY A 377 -6.64 9.09 -18.96
N ALA A 378 -6.79 10.38 -18.66
CA ALA A 378 -7.93 11.19 -19.10
C ALA A 378 -7.45 12.59 -19.46
N TRP A 379 -8.11 13.23 -20.44
CA TRP A 379 -7.79 14.60 -20.84
C TRP A 379 -8.67 15.60 -20.08
N PRO A 380 -8.12 16.64 -19.44
CA PRO A 380 -8.93 17.67 -18.79
C PRO A 380 -9.69 18.51 -19.83
N ARG A 381 -10.92 18.93 -19.49
CA ARG A 381 -11.64 19.94 -20.27
C ARG A 381 -11.25 21.33 -19.78
N VAL A 382 -10.17 21.84 -20.37
CA VAL A 382 -9.69 23.22 -20.21
C VAL A 382 -10.41 24.12 -21.20
N ASP A 383 -10.78 25.34 -20.78
CA ASP A 383 -11.43 26.31 -21.67
C ASP A 383 -10.52 26.63 -22.88
N ARG A 384 -11.10 26.61 -24.08
CA ARG A 384 -10.39 26.92 -25.33
C ARG A 384 -9.75 28.30 -25.30
N LYS A 385 -10.30 29.28 -24.57
CA LYS A 385 -9.70 30.61 -24.40
C LYS A 385 -8.37 30.55 -23.66
N ILE A 386 -8.26 29.69 -22.64
CA ILE A 386 -7.02 29.43 -21.87
C ILE A 386 -5.96 28.81 -22.80
N LEU A 387 -6.38 27.85 -23.63
CA LEU A 387 -5.49 27.20 -24.59
C LEU A 387 -4.97 28.17 -25.69
N LEU A 388 -5.83 29.09 -26.16
CA LEU A 388 -5.52 30.04 -27.24
C LEU A 388 -4.73 31.28 -26.80
N ALA A 389 -4.90 31.75 -25.56
CA ALA A 389 -4.17 32.90 -25.02
C ALA A 389 -2.64 32.75 -25.08
N HIS A 390 -2.14 31.51 -25.14
CA HIS A 390 -0.73 31.20 -25.32
C HIS A 390 -0.30 30.96 -26.78
N GLY A 391 -1.24 30.70 -27.70
CA GLY A 391 -0.94 30.65 -29.14
C GLY A 391 -0.55 32.04 -29.68
N GLN A 392 -1.17 33.10 -29.15
CA GLN A 392 -0.88 34.49 -29.55
C GLN A 392 0.34 35.10 -28.84
N ARG A 393 0.63 34.74 -27.57
CA ARG A 393 1.83 35.25 -26.87
C ARG A 393 3.16 34.79 -27.49
N ASN A 394 3.18 33.64 -28.18
CA ASN A 394 4.37 33.17 -28.89
C ASN A 394 4.50 33.74 -30.32
N SER A 395 3.45 34.37 -30.87
CA SER A 395 3.51 35.02 -32.19
C SER A 395 3.97 36.49 -32.13
N ASN A 396 4.00 37.09 -30.94
CA ASN A 396 4.44 38.48 -30.72
C ASN A 396 5.89 38.57 -30.17
N ARG A 397 6.69 37.50 -30.34
CA ARG A 397 8.10 37.43 -29.93
C ARG A 397 9.03 36.97 -31.08
N ILE A 398 8.63 37.20 -32.33
CA ILE A 398 9.49 37.06 -33.52
C ILE A 398 9.80 38.45 -34.04
#